data_AF-A0A9D9ZDB3-F1
#
_entry.id   AF-A0A9D9ZDB3-F1
#
_cell.length_a   1.000
_cell.length_b   1.000
_cell.length_c   1.000
_cell.angle_alpha   90.00
_cell.angle_beta   90.00
_cell.angle_gamma   90.00
#
_symmetry.space_group_name_H-M   'P 1'
#
loop_
_entity.id
_entity.type
_entity.pdbx_description
1 polymer ?
#
loop_
_entity_poly.entity_id
_entity_poly.type
_entity_poly.pdbx_seq_one_letter_code
_entity_poly.pdbx_strand_id
1 'polypeptide(L)'
;MNYTDERFADLQMLRYKLSGFEDLSLKQKIYIYYLAKATIAGRDITFQQFGKYNLKIRKVLEAIYINYSGNRDDDAFKSLVVYLKRVWFSSGIHHHYGCNKF
;
A
#
# COMPACT_ATOMS: atom_id res chain seq x y z
N MET A 1 4.80 -0.23 -21.41
CA MET A 1 4.61 -0.27 -19.94
C MET A 1 4.72 1.18 -19.47
N ASN A 2 3.72 1.71 -18.76
CA ASN A 2 3.82 3.04 -18.18
C ASN A 2 4.51 2.92 -16.82
N TYR A 3 5.63 3.61 -16.60
CA TYR A 3 6.42 3.51 -15.36
C TYR A 3 5.82 4.35 -14.23
N THR A 4 5.10 5.41 -14.57
CA THR A 4 4.34 6.25 -13.64
C THR A 4 2.92 5.72 -13.53
N ASP A 5 2.46 5.51 -12.31
CA ASP A 5 1.12 4.97 -12.04
C ASP A 5 0.18 6.08 -11.57
N GLU A 6 0.34 6.50 -10.31
CA GLU A 6 -0.50 7.52 -9.69
C GLU A 6 0.35 8.48 -8.85
N ARG A 7 -0.05 9.76 -8.83
CA ARG A 7 0.46 10.77 -7.91
C ARG A 7 -0.63 11.16 -6.91
N PHE A 8 -0.30 11.19 -5.62
CA PHE A 8 -1.21 11.67 -4.57
C PHE A 8 -0.40 12.34 -3.46
N ALA A 9 -0.93 13.41 -2.88
CA ALA A 9 -0.19 14.25 -1.94
C ALA A 9 1.22 14.59 -2.51
N ASP A 10 2.26 14.34 -1.72
CA ASP A 10 3.67 14.50 -2.05
C ASP A 10 4.33 13.21 -2.63
N LEU A 11 3.53 12.17 -2.91
CA LEU A 11 4.01 10.84 -3.29
C LEU A 11 3.74 10.52 -4.77
N GLN A 12 4.71 9.87 -5.41
CA GLN A 12 4.60 9.35 -6.77
C GLN A 12 4.80 7.83 -6.76
N MET A 13 3.78 7.09 -7.19
CA MET A 13 3.88 5.65 -7.38
C MET A 13 4.54 5.33 -8.72
N LEU A 14 5.56 4.46 -8.65
CA LEU A 14 6.29 3.95 -9.79
C LEU A 14 6.17 2.43 -9.85
N ARG A 15 6.23 1.87 -11.06
CA ARG A 15 6.25 0.43 -11.30
C ARG A 15 7.55 0.05 -11.98
N TYR A 16 8.10 -1.11 -11.62
CA TYR A 16 9.29 -1.67 -12.26
C TYR A 16 8.92 -2.90 -13.09
N LYS A 17 9.66 -3.13 -14.18
CA LYS A 17 9.55 -4.34 -14.98
C LYS A 17 10.45 -5.42 -14.38
N LEU A 18 9.94 -6.65 -14.28
CA LEU A 18 10.74 -7.80 -13.86
C LEU A 18 11.32 -8.51 -15.10
N SER A 19 12.32 -7.88 -15.73
CA SER A 19 12.95 -8.40 -16.95
C SER A 19 13.63 -9.75 -16.71
N GLY A 20 13.43 -10.71 -17.62
CA GLY A 20 14.06 -12.04 -17.58
C GLY A 20 13.37 -13.03 -16.65
N PHE A 21 12.23 -12.67 -16.03
CA PHE A 21 11.46 -13.60 -15.22
C PHE A 21 10.84 -14.72 -16.06
N GLU A 22 10.45 -14.39 -17.28
CA GLU A 22 9.83 -15.31 -18.24
C GLU A 22 10.79 -16.42 -18.68
N ASP A 23 12.10 -16.13 -18.73
CA ASP A 23 13.14 -17.07 -19.14
C ASP A 23 13.53 -18.06 -18.04
N LEU A 24 13.05 -17.85 -16.80
CA LEU A 24 13.33 -18.74 -15.68
C LEU A 24 12.62 -20.09 -15.84
N SER A 25 13.28 -21.14 -15.34
CA SER A 25 12.67 -22.45 -15.20
C SER A 25 11.45 -22.39 -14.28
N LEU A 26 10.51 -23.34 -14.46
CA LEU A 26 9.32 -23.43 -13.60
C LEU A 26 9.70 -23.55 -12.11
N LYS A 27 10.74 -24.31 -11.79
CA LYS A 27 11.22 -24.48 -10.41
C LYS A 27 11.69 -23.15 -9.79
N GLN A 28 12.42 -22.34 -10.54
CA GLN A 28 12.85 -21.00 -10.08
C GLN A 28 11.67 -20.05 -9.90
N LYS A 29 10.70 -20.07 -10.82
CA LYS A 29 9.47 -19.26 -10.71
C LYS A 29 8.68 -19.63 -9.45
N ILE A 30 8.52 -20.92 -9.18
CA ILE A 30 7.85 -21.42 -7.96
C ILE A 30 8.61 -20.97 -6.70
N TYR A 31 9.94 -21.07 -6.72
CA TYR A 31 10.77 -20.61 -5.60
C TYR A 31 10.57 -19.11 -5.31
N ILE A 32 10.67 -18.27 -6.35
CA ILE A 32 10.44 -16.82 -6.25
C ILE A 32 9.01 -16.53 -5.76
N TYR A 33 8.01 -17.25 -6.28
CA TYR A 33 6.62 -17.10 -5.85
C TYR A 33 6.48 -17.32 -4.35
N TYR A 34 7.04 -18.40 -3.80
CA TYR A 34 6.94 -18.67 -2.37
C TYR A 34 7.69 -17.64 -1.51
N LEU A 35 8.86 -17.15 -1.95
CA LEU A 35 9.54 -16.05 -1.27
C LEU A 35 8.69 -14.77 -1.26
N ALA A 36 8.11 -14.41 -2.39
CA ALA A 36 7.23 -13.24 -2.48
C ALA A 36 6.00 -13.38 -1.57
N LYS A 37 5.39 -14.56 -1.49
CA LYS A 37 4.29 -14.84 -0.56
C LYS A 37 4.72 -14.68 0.90
N ALA A 38 5.92 -15.14 1.25
CA ALA A 38 6.47 -14.97 2.59
C ALA A 38 6.70 -13.49 2.94
N THR A 39 7.24 -12.69 2.01
CA THR A 39 7.42 -11.25 2.20
C THR A 39 6.09 -10.53 2.41
N ILE A 40 5.08 -10.82 1.59
CA ILE A 40 3.76 -10.18 1.68
C ILE A 40 3.08 -10.50 3.02
N ALA A 41 3.25 -11.72 3.54
CA ALA A 41 2.70 -12.11 4.84
C ALA A 41 3.23 -11.27 6.01
N GLY A 42 4.44 -10.70 5.89
CA GLY A 42 5.04 -9.84 6.91
C GLY A 42 4.47 -8.42 7.00
N ARG A 43 3.62 -7.99 6.06
CA ARG A 43 3.12 -6.61 5.99
C ARG A 43 2.47 -6.13 7.29
N ASP A 44 1.61 -6.94 7.89
CA ASP A 44 0.87 -6.54 9.10
C ASP A 44 1.77 -6.45 10.33
N ILE A 45 2.88 -7.19 10.34
CA ILE A 45 3.91 -7.08 11.38
C ILE A 45 4.51 -5.67 11.36
N THR A 46 4.89 -5.17 10.18
CA THR A 46 5.44 -3.82 10.02
C THR A 46 4.46 -2.74 10.48
N PHE A 47 3.19 -2.84 10.08
CA PHE A 47 2.15 -1.91 10.54
C PHE A 47 2.05 -1.88 12.07
N GLN A 48 2.10 -3.04 12.71
CA GLN A 48 2.02 -3.15 14.16
C GLN A 48 3.26 -2.60 14.87
N GLN A 49 4.46 -2.82 14.31
CA GLN A 49 5.70 -2.25 14.83
C GLN A 49 5.71 -0.72 14.77
N PHE A 50 5.15 -0.13 13.71
CA PHE A 50 5.14 1.33 13.50
C PHE A 50 4.08 2.07 14.34
N GLY A 51 3.23 1.35 15.06
CA GLY A 51 2.24 1.97 15.94
C GLY A 51 1.15 1.00 16.39
N LYS A 52 0.88 1.02 17.70
CA LYS A 52 -0.13 0.18 18.36
C LYS A 52 -1.52 0.26 17.72
N TYR A 53 -1.88 1.40 17.12
CA TYR A 53 -3.19 1.65 16.53
C TYR A 53 -3.25 1.49 15.01
N ASN A 54 -2.12 1.34 14.31
CA ASN A 54 -2.04 1.41 12.85
C ASN A 54 -2.90 0.34 12.17
N LEU A 55 -2.89 -0.91 12.65
CA LEU A 55 -3.74 -1.96 12.09
C LEU A 55 -5.24 -1.67 12.26
N LYS A 56 -5.64 -1.14 13.42
CA LYS A 56 -7.06 -0.79 13.67
C LYS A 56 -7.49 0.34 12.77
N ILE A 57 -6.68 1.40 12.69
CA ILE A 57 -6.95 2.57 11.84
C ILE A 57 -7.04 2.15 10.37
N ARG A 58 -6.05 1.40 9.88
CA ARG A 58 -6.05 0.88 8.50
C ARG A 58 -7.32 0.09 8.20
N LYS A 59 -7.68 -0.89 9.05
CA LYS A 59 -8.86 -1.73 8.85
C LYS A 59 -10.17 -0.93 8.82
N VAL A 60 -10.31 0.07 9.69
CA VAL A 60 -11.49 0.95 9.72
C VAL A 60 -11.58 1.76 8.42
N LEU A 61 -10.48 2.39 8.00
CA LEU A 61 -10.44 3.18 6.78
C LEU A 61 -10.71 2.33 5.53
N GLU A 62 -10.14 1.12 5.46
CA GLU A 62 -10.40 0.16 4.39
C GLU A 62 -11.86 -0.27 4.35
N ALA A 63 -12.46 -0.53 5.53
CA ALA A 63 -13.87 -0.89 5.62
C ALA A 63 -14.78 0.26 5.16
N ILE A 64 -14.46 1.51 5.52
CA ILE A 64 -15.17 2.69 5.01
C ILE A 64 -15.02 2.77 3.49
N TYR A 65 -13.78 2.72 2.97
CA TYR A 65 -13.52 2.84 1.54
C TYR A 65 -14.26 1.79 0.68
N ILE A 66 -14.29 0.54 1.14
CA ILE A 66 -14.96 -0.57 0.42
C ILE A 66 -16.49 -0.39 0.46
N ASN A 67 -17.04 -0.06 1.63
CA ASN A 67 -18.49 -0.10 1.85
C ASN A 67 -19.19 1.27 1.71
N TYR A 68 -18.45 2.34 1.44
CA TYR A 68 -19.04 3.67 1.26
C TYR A 68 -19.94 3.71 0.03
N SER A 69 -21.23 3.92 0.27
CA SER A 69 -22.31 4.02 -0.71
C SER A 69 -22.73 5.46 -1.04
N GLY A 70 -22.09 6.45 -0.40
CA GLY A 70 -22.31 7.87 -0.69
C GLY A 70 -21.61 8.34 -1.96
N ASN A 71 -21.66 9.65 -2.22
CA ASN A 71 -21.02 10.25 -3.38
C ASN A 71 -19.49 10.18 -3.26
N ARG A 72 -18.85 9.47 -4.18
CA ARG A 72 -17.38 9.32 -4.20
C ARG A 72 -16.66 10.51 -4.86
N ASP A 73 -17.41 11.40 -5.51
CA ASP A 73 -16.88 12.65 -6.04
C ASP A 73 -16.84 13.78 -5.00
N ASP A 74 -17.39 13.54 -3.81
CA ASP A 74 -17.33 14.48 -2.69
C ASP A 74 -15.89 14.68 -2.19
N ASP A 75 -15.58 15.93 -1.82
CA ASP A 75 -14.24 16.34 -1.40
C ASP A 75 -13.81 15.66 -0.09
N ALA A 76 -14.74 15.34 0.81
CA ALA A 76 -14.41 14.61 2.03
C ALA A 76 -14.06 13.15 1.73
N PHE A 77 -14.77 12.50 0.81
CA PHE A 77 -14.41 11.14 0.39
C PHE A 77 -13.06 11.10 -0.34
N LYS A 78 -12.82 12.04 -1.26
CA LYS A 78 -11.52 12.18 -1.94
C LYS A 78 -10.38 12.39 -0.94
N SER A 79 -10.59 13.22 0.09
CA SER A 79 -9.61 13.45 1.16
C SER A 79 -9.35 12.19 1.99
N LEU A 80 -10.39 11.41 2.32
CA LEU A 80 -10.26 10.11 2.99
C LEU A 80 -9.44 9.12 2.13
N VAL A 81 -9.68 9.09 0.82
CA VAL A 81 -8.92 8.24 -0.11
C VAL A 81 -7.44 8.63 -0.13
N VAL A 82 -7.12 9.93 -0.20
CA VAL A 82 -5.73 10.41 -0.15
C VAL A 82 -5.08 10.02 1.19
N TYR A 83 -5.78 10.20 2.32
CA TYR A 83 -5.27 9.80 3.63
C TYR A 83 -5.00 8.29 3.71
N LEU A 84 -5.94 7.46 3.25
CA LEU A 84 -5.77 6.00 3.22
C LEU A 84 -4.58 5.58 2.35
N LYS A 85 -4.36 6.23 1.20
CA LYS A 85 -3.18 5.98 0.36
C LYS A 85 -1.87 6.33 1.06
N ARG A 86 -1.82 7.44 1.81
CA ARG A 86 -0.66 7.79 2.65
C ARG A 86 -0.39 6.75 3.74
N VAL A 87 -1.44 6.21 4.36
CA VAL A 87 -1.35 5.13 5.36
C VAL A 87 -0.80 3.84 4.74
N TRP A 88 -1.26 3.47 3.54
CA TRP A 88 -0.71 2.32 2.83
C TRP A 88 0.75 2.49 2.47
N PHE A 89 1.13 3.67 1.96
CA PHE A 89 2.49 3.96 1.54
C PHE A 89 3.48 3.92 2.72
N SER A 90 3.11 4.51 3.85
CA SER A 90 4.02 4.69 5.00
C SER A 90 3.95 3.58 6.04
N SER A 91 3.16 2.53 5.78
CA SER A 91 2.88 1.46 6.74
C SER A 91 2.36 1.96 8.11
N GLY A 92 1.64 3.08 8.13
CA GLY A 92 1.20 3.74 9.36
C GLY A 92 0.71 5.17 9.16
N ILE A 93 0.38 5.86 10.26
CA ILE A 93 -0.19 7.22 10.26
C ILE A 93 0.86 8.35 10.31
N HIS A 94 2.13 8.01 10.13
CA HIS A 94 3.24 8.95 10.16
C HIS A 94 3.90 9.01 8.80
N HIS A 95 4.43 10.16 8.45
CA HIS A 95 5.19 10.38 7.24
C HIS A 95 6.45 9.52 7.24
N HIS A 96 6.61 8.66 6.23
CA HIS A 96 7.73 7.71 6.11
C HIS A 96 9.14 8.34 6.25
N TYR A 97 9.32 9.59 5.78
CA TYR A 97 10.58 10.34 5.94
C TYR A 97 10.61 11.30 7.15
N GLY A 98 9.68 12.27 7.21
CA GLY A 98 9.68 13.30 8.25
C GLY A 98 9.15 12.86 9.63
N CYS A 99 8.66 11.63 9.77
CA CYS A 99 8.09 11.05 11.01
C CYS A 99 6.94 11.83 11.67
N ASN A 100 6.51 12.95 11.07
CA ASN A 100 5.35 13.72 11.51
C ASN A 100 4.06 12.95 11.24
N LYS A 101 3.09 13.09 12.13
CA LYS A 101 1.74 12.54 11.92
C LYS A 101 1.06 13.29 10.76
N PHE A 102 0.29 12.53 9.97
CA PHE A 102 -0.41 13.02 8.77
C PHE A 102 -1.56 13.98 9.00
#